data_AF-A0A7S0GKW2-F1
#
_entry.id   AF-A0A7S0GKW2-F1
#
_cell.length_a   1.000
_cell.length_b   1.000
_cell.length_c   1.000
_cell.angle_alpha   90.00
_cell.angle_beta   90.00
_cell.angle_gamma   90.00
#
_symmetry.space_group_name_H-M   'P 1'
#
loop_
_entity.id
_entity.type
_entity.pdbx_description
1 polymer ?
#
loop_
_entity_poly.entity_id
_entity_poly.type
_entity_poly.pdbx_seq_one_letter_code
_entity_poly.pdbx_strand_id
1 'polypeptide(L)'
;CFSLDDGTYGVWHKRVETVEWKDSLLCDRFLNMMKIVLDSFLAHATLFFTSSTDVNLHGSLSQRVSMTGFALMVLIVISSYTANLAAFLSASKPHGTISSINDVSVVCGHPSLKEDYKTLYPEVEFYFTDKKVSGNMGMIESFREGKCDAMAASDVEIYNCVECMEVLCQEPKIVVTDIFIVEFPIAFPVNKDLAAGISHWMLKGINMHISFFQHEESARPEKVCHLDHSVQDSELEPLTPEHMIFPFVVLICSLLLSIIIHLCNGLKVSTNQSSEDEVSLHRHITKHETKDETKDDITCCSSTVIRHGSTQQNVSNKQVKDSGDTAVKKSVIRNGDARLELIEAIKRSHSYQNNLLQMLELENQVSVENEG
;
A
#
# COMPACT_ATOMS: atom_id res chain seq x y z
N CYS A 1 -5.51 28.23 -3.67
CA CYS A 1 -6.63 27.46 -4.27
C CYS A 1 -7.55 26.80 -3.23
N PHE A 2 -7.89 27.48 -2.15
CA PHE A 2 -9.08 27.15 -1.35
C PHE A 2 -9.84 28.46 -1.15
N SER A 3 -10.65 28.83 -2.13
CA SER A 3 -11.71 29.81 -1.91
C SER A 3 -12.77 29.06 -1.11
N LEU A 4 -12.71 29.18 0.22
CA LEU A 4 -13.81 28.75 1.08
C LEU A 4 -15.02 29.55 0.61
N ASP A 5 -15.97 28.91 -0.07
CA ASP A 5 -17.25 29.52 -0.40
C ASP A 5 -17.82 30.17 0.87
N ASP A 6 -18.17 31.45 0.76
CA ASP A 6 -18.65 32.34 1.83
C ASP A 6 -19.83 31.76 2.65
N GLY A 7 -20.46 30.69 2.16
CA GLY A 7 -21.53 29.97 2.85
C GLY A 7 -21.11 29.23 4.13
N THR A 8 -19.85 28.81 4.28
CA THR A 8 -19.42 28.04 5.47
C THR A 8 -19.13 28.90 6.69
N TYR A 9 -18.58 30.09 6.52
CA TYR A 9 -18.33 31.04 7.62
C TYR A 9 -19.63 31.48 8.32
N GLY A 10 -20.72 31.65 7.57
CA GLY A 10 -22.01 32.05 8.12
C GLY A 10 -22.66 31.01 9.05
N VAL A 11 -22.36 29.72 8.88
CA VAL A 11 -22.97 28.64 9.68
C VAL A 11 -22.40 28.61 11.10
N TRP A 12 -21.09 28.86 11.25
CA TRP A 12 -20.43 28.90 12.56
C TRP A 12 -20.90 30.10 13.37
N HIS A 13 -20.95 31.27 12.73
CA HIS A 13 -21.40 32.50 13.40
C HIS A 13 -22.84 32.36 13.89
N LYS A 14 -23.74 31.82 13.04
CA LYS A 14 -25.13 31.53 13.43
C LYS A 14 -25.26 30.54 14.60
N ARG A 15 -24.39 29.54 14.71
CA ARG A 15 -24.41 28.59 15.85
C ARG A 15 -23.88 29.20 17.15
N VAL A 16 -22.95 30.15 17.07
CA VAL A 16 -22.42 30.83 18.26
C VAL A 16 -23.39 31.92 18.73
N GLU A 17 -24.13 32.54 17.81
CA GLU A 17 -25.12 33.59 18.13
C GLU A 17 -26.46 33.09 18.67
N THR A 18 -26.74 31.79 18.68
CA THR A 18 -27.97 31.30 19.31
C THR A 18 -27.97 31.61 20.80
N VAL A 19 -29.08 32.17 21.28
CA VAL A 19 -29.28 32.76 22.63
C VAL A 19 -28.84 31.83 23.78
N GLU A 20 -28.89 30.52 23.59
CA GLU A 20 -28.43 29.50 24.55
C GLU A 20 -26.94 29.60 24.93
N TRP A 21 -26.08 30.21 24.11
CA TRP A 21 -24.66 30.37 24.47
C TRP A 21 -24.47 31.32 25.65
N LYS A 22 -25.32 32.35 25.76
CA LYS A 22 -25.13 33.44 26.73
C LYS A 22 -25.50 33.04 28.16
N ASP A 23 -26.34 32.02 28.33
CA ASP A 23 -26.84 31.58 29.63
C ASP A 23 -26.24 30.25 30.10
N SER A 24 -25.44 29.58 29.28
CA SER A 24 -24.80 28.31 29.62
C SER A 24 -23.57 28.47 30.54
N LEU A 25 -23.35 27.46 31.39
CA LEU A 25 -22.17 27.34 32.26
C LEU A 25 -20.88 27.25 31.43
N LEU A 26 -19.75 27.69 32.00
CA LEU A 26 -18.45 27.70 31.31
C LEU A 26 -18.06 26.32 30.72
N CYS A 27 -18.39 25.22 31.41
CA CYS A 27 -18.12 23.87 30.94
C CYS A 27 -18.92 23.53 29.67
N ASP A 28 -20.19 23.92 29.59
CA ASP A 28 -21.02 23.66 28.42
C ASP A 28 -20.57 24.47 27.21
N ARG A 29 -20.14 25.72 27.43
CA ARG A 29 -19.52 26.55 26.39
C ARG A 29 -18.26 25.90 25.85
N PHE A 30 -17.39 25.43 26.74
CA PHE A 30 -16.17 24.73 26.33
C PHE A 30 -16.47 23.45 25.54
N LEU A 31 -17.40 22.62 26.00
CA LEU A 31 -17.82 21.41 25.28
C LEU A 31 -18.42 21.71 23.90
N ASN A 32 -19.27 22.72 23.80
CA ASN A 32 -19.85 23.14 22.53
C ASN A 32 -18.78 23.70 21.58
N MET A 33 -17.80 24.44 22.10
CA MET A 33 -16.65 24.91 21.32
C MET A 33 -15.80 23.74 20.83
N MET A 34 -15.50 22.77 21.69
CA MET A 34 -14.76 21.57 21.31
C MET A 34 -15.50 20.75 20.26
N LYS A 35 -16.83 20.63 20.38
CA LYS A 35 -17.67 19.98 19.36
C LYS A 35 -17.60 20.70 18.02
N ILE A 36 -17.65 22.03 18.03
CA ILE A 36 -17.52 22.87 16.84
C ILE A 36 -16.15 22.66 16.17
N VAL A 37 -15.07 22.75 16.95
CA VAL A 37 -13.70 22.56 16.46
C VAL A 37 -13.52 21.15 15.91
N LEU A 38 -14.00 20.14 16.62
CA LEU A 38 -13.94 18.75 16.19
C LEU A 38 -14.74 18.50 14.91
N ASP A 39 -15.96 19.04 14.81
CA ASP A 39 -16.80 18.90 13.62
C ASP A 39 -16.16 19.55 12.38
N SER A 40 -15.52 20.72 12.58
CA SER A 40 -14.74 21.38 11.53
C SER A 40 -13.53 20.55 11.12
N PHE A 41 -12.77 20.07 12.11
CA PHE A 41 -11.59 19.24 11.87
C PHE A 41 -11.94 17.95 11.12
N LEU A 42 -12.99 17.22 11.55
CA LEU A 42 -13.43 15.98 10.90
C LEU A 42 -13.89 16.21 9.46
N ALA A 43 -14.57 17.33 9.18
CA ALA A 43 -14.98 17.67 7.82
C ALA A 43 -13.76 17.91 6.91
N HIS A 44 -12.76 18.68 7.37
CA HIS A 44 -11.54 18.95 6.62
C HIS A 44 -10.66 17.71 6.49
N ALA A 45 -10.52 16.91 7.56
CA ALA A 45 -9.77 15.67 7.56
C ALA A 45 -10.38 14.66 6.57
N THR A 46 -11.70 14.50 6.57
CA THR A 46 -12.38 13.62 5.60
C THR A 46 -12.10 14.10 4.17
N LEU A 47 -12.28 15.40 3.88
CA LEU A 47 -11.98 15.96 2.55
C LEU A 47 -10.53 15.76 2.12
N PHE A 48 -9.58 15.88 3.04
CA PHE A 48 -8.17 15.68 2.76
C PHE A 48 -7.84 14.22 2.45
N PHE A 49 -8.44 13.27 3.18
CA PHE A 49 -8.16 11.84 3.06
C PHE A 49 -8.96 11.14 1.94
N THR A 50 -10.16 11.63 1.61
CA THR A 50 -11.08 10.95 0.67
C THR A 50 -11.23 11.70 -0.64
N SER A 51 -10.17 12.27 -1.20
CA SER A 51 -10.15 13.14 -2.40
C SER A 51 -10.95 12.65 -3.65
N SER A 52 -11.53 11.46 -3.61
CA SER A 52 -12.31 10.82 -4.68
C SER A 52 -13.73 10.34 -4.30
N THR A 53 -14.23 10.51 -3.07
CA THR A 53 -15.61 10.06 -2.72
C THR A 53 -16.53 11.22 -2.39
N ASP A 54 -17.80 11.13 -2.80
CA ASP A 54 -18.83 12.11 -2.49
C ASP A 54 -19.07 12.17 -0.98
N VAL A 55 -18.39 13.09 -0.31
CA VAL A 55 -18.54 13.30 1.13
C VAL A 55 -19.85 14.01 1.38
N ASN A 56 -20.79 13.32 2.03
CA ASN A 56 -22.00 13.95 2.54
C ASN A 56 -21.64 14.92 3.68
N LEU A 57 -21.32 16.17 3.33
CA LEU A 57 -21.01 17.22 4.30
C LEU A 57 -22.17 17.46 5.27
N HIS A 58 -23.41 17.12 4.94
CA HIS A 58 -24.56 17.29 5.83
C HIS A 58 -24.85 16.08 6.74
N GLY A 59 -23.97 15.07 6.75
CA GLY A 59 -24.11 13.91 7.62
C GLY A 59 -24.04 14.25 9.11
N SER A 60 -24.66 13.40 9.93
CA SER A 60 -24.58 13.48 11.39
C SER A 60 -23.13 13.38 11.88
N LEU A 61 -22.82 13.93 13.07
CA LEU A 61 -21.47 13.87 13.65
C LEU A 61 -20.94 12.43 13.74
N SER A 62 -21.79 11.48 14.12
CA SER A 62 -21.47 10.05 14.17
C SER A 62 -21.04 9.52 12.80
N GLN A 63 -21.80 9.85 11.74
CA GLN A 63 -21.43 9.47 10.38
C GLN A 63 -20.09 10.08 9.95
N ARG A 64 -19.83 11.36 10.29
CA ARG A 64 -18.56 12.03 9.97
C ARG A 64 -17.37 11.38 10.67
N VAL A 65 -17.51 11.01 11.95
CA VAL A 65 -16.48 10.29 12.71
C VAL A 65 -16.17 8.94 12.05
N SER A 66 -17.21 8.17 11.67
CA SER A 66 -17.04 6.89 10.98
C SER A 66 -16.32 7.05 9.63
N MET A 67 -16.74 8.03 8.82
CA MET A 67 -16.11 8.32 7.52
C MET A 67 -14.66 8.77 7.66
N THR A 68 -14.35 9.59 8.67
CA THR A 68 -12.96 10.00 8.96
C THR A 68 -12.11 8.79 9.36
N GLY A 69 -12.63 7.90 10.20
CA GLY A 69 -11.92 6.69 10.61
C GLY A 69 -11.66 5.73 9.45
N PHE A 70 -12.64 5.54 8.57
CA PHE A 70 -12.46 4.79 7.33
C PHE A 70 -11.40 5.41 6.43
N ALA A 71 -11.45 6.73 6.23
CA ALA A 71 -10.48 7.44 5.42
C ALA A 71 -9.05 7.32 5.98
N LEU A 72 -8.90 7.40 7.30
CA LEU A 72 -7.62 7.21 7.99
C LEU A 72 -7.10 5.77 7.83
N MET A 73 -7.98 4.76 7.91
CA MET A 73 -7.61 3.37 7.64
C MET A 73 -7.05 3.21 6.22
N VAL A 74 -7.73 3.77 5.21
CA VAL A 74 -7.27 3.72 3.81
C VAL A 74 -5.90 4.38 3.67
N LEU A 75 -5.71 5.55 4.29
CA LEU A 75 -4.43 6.26 4.25
C LEU A 75 -3.30 5.46 4.89
N ILE A 76 -3.54 4.83 6.05
CA ILE A 76 -2.51 4.00 6.70
C ILE A 76 -2.17 2.81 5.83
N VAL A 77 -3.15 2.14 5.22
CA VAL A 77 -2.92 0.99 4.32
C VAL A 77 -2.14 1.38 3.08
N ILE A 78 -2.50 2.48 2.42
CA ILE A 78 -1.76 2.97 1.26
C ILE A 78 -0.34 3.38 1.68
N SER A 79 -0.20 4.10 2.79
CA SER A 79 1.09 4.53 3.31
C SER A 79 2.00 3.34 3.64
N SER A 80 1.50 2.33 4.36
CA SER A 80 2.28 1.13 4.69
C SER A 80 2.66 0.34 3.44
N TYR A 81 1.77 0.22 2.47
CA TYR A 81 2.08 -0.37 1.18
C TYR A 81 3.18 0.42 0.44
N THR A 82 3.06 1.75 0.36
CA THR A 82 4.07 2.59 -0.30
C THR A 82 5.41 2.59 0.43
N ALA A 83 5.39 2.53 1.77
CA ALA A 83 6.60 2.48 2.58
C ALA A 83 7.30 1.13 2.43
N ASN A 84 6.55 0.03 2.39
CA ASN A 84 7.09 -1.29 2.13
C ASN A 84 7.69 -1.36 0.72
N LEU A 85 6.96 -0.86 -0.29
CA LEU A 85 7.48 -0.77 -1.67
C LEU A 85 8.74 0.10 -1.74
N ALA A 86 8.77 1.23 -1.04
CA ALA A 86 9.96 2.09 -0.97
C ALA A 86 11.10 1.39 -0.24
N ALA A 87 10.84 0.60 0.80
CA ALA A 87 11.84 -0.21 1.48
C ALA A 87 12.41 -1.28 0.55
N PHE A 88 11.57 -1.98 -0.22
CA PHE A 88 12.01 -2.91 -1.27
C PHE A 88 12.92 -2.23 -2.30
N LEU A 89 12.57 -1.00 -2.73
CA LEU A 89 13.36 -0.25 -3.70
C LEU A 89 14.62 0.41 -3.11
N SER A 90 14.65 0.64 -1.80
CA SER A 90 15.73 1.35 -1.10
C SER A 90 16.66 0.41 -0.34
N ALA A 91 16.28 -0.85 -0.15
CA ALA A 91 17.14 -1.91 0.36
C ALA A 91 18.30 -2.05 -0.61
N SER A 92 19.35 -1.30 -0.31
CA SER A 92 20.63 -1.41 -0.95
C SER A 92 21.24 -2.73 -0.49
N LYS A 93 21.93 -3.41 -1.41
CA LYS A 93 22.62 -4.70 -1.20
C LYS A 93 23.03 -4.88 0.27
N PRO A 94 22.64 -5.98 0.92
CA PRO A 94 22.77 -6.13 2.37
C PRO A 94 24.20 -5.84 2.83
N HIS A 95 24.30 -4.99 3.85
CA HIS A 95 25.56 -4.68 4.51
C HIS A 95 26.13 -5.95 5.14
N GLY A 96 27.21 -6.48 4.56
CA GLY A 96 27.90 -7.67 5.07
C GLY A 96 28.10 -8.77 4.04
N THR A 97 27.64 -8.61 2.80
CA THR A 97 28.17 -9.43 1.72
C THR A 97 29.65 -9.14 1.54
N ILE A 98 30.45 -10.20 1.60
CA ILE A 98 31.85 -10.18 1.17
C ILE A 98 31.83 -9.56 -0.23
N SER A 99 32.46 -8.41 -0.41
CA SER A 99 32.50 -7.71 -1.70
C SER A 99 33.79 -8.03 -2.44
N SER A 100 34.82 -8.33 -1.67
CA SER A 100 36.12 -8.79 -2.11
C SER A 100 36.57 -9.93 -1.20
N ILE A 101 37.35 -10.86 -1.74
CA ILE A 101 38.02 -11.90 -0.94
C ILE A 101 38.90 -11.32 0.17
N ASN A 102 39.32 -10.06 0.05
CA ASN A 102 40.10 -9.37 1.08
C ASN A 102 39.27 -8.97 2.32
N ASP A 103 37.93 -9.05 2.24
CA ASP A 103 37.04 -8.73 3.35
C ASP A 103 36.94 -9.90 4.36
N VAL A 104 37.45 -11.09 4.01
CA VAL A 104 37.45 -12.28 4.86
C VAL A 104 38.83 -12.62 5.40
N SER A 105 38.88 -13.08 6.65
CA SER A 105 40.17 -13.39 7.31
C SER A 105 40.69 -14.75 6.87
N VAL A 106 39.85 -15.79 6.91
CA VAL A 106 40.24 -17.16 6.53
C VAL A 106 39.28 -17.76 5.51
N VAL A 107 39.82 -18.21 4.37
CA VAL A 107 39.05 -18.85 3.29
C VAL A 107 39.40 -20.32 3.18
N CYS A 108 38.39 -21.17 3.26
CA CYS A 108 38.51 -22.60 3.01
C CYS A 108 38.64 -22.82 1.50
N GLY A 109 39.74 -23.45 1.06
CA GLY A 109 40.05 -23.66 -0.35
C GLY A 109 40.27 -25.13 -0.72
N HIS A 110 40.02 -25.45 -1.98
CA HIS A 110 40.34 -26.79 -2.50
C HIS A 110 41.87 -27.03 -2.49
N PRO A 111 42.38 -28.15 -1.93
CA PRO A 111 43.83 -28.39 -1.81
C PRO A 111 44.61 -28.35 -3.13
N SER A 112 43.97 -28.72 -4.24
CA SER A 112 44.59 -28.68 -5.57
C SER A 112 44.92 -27.28 -6.06
N LEU A 113 44.28 -26.24 -5.50
CA LEU A 113 44.44 -24.84 -5.92
C LEU A 113 45.34 -24.05 -4.96
N LYS A 114 46.06 -24.74 -4.08
CA LYS A 114 46.83 -24.12 -2.99
C LYS A 114 47.88 -23.13 -3.46
N GLU A 115 48.65 -23.50 -4.49
CA GLU A 115 49.70 -22.62 -5.01
C GLU A 115 49.12 -21.46 -5.81
N ASP A 116 48.01 -21.68 -6.53
CA ASP A 116 47.32 -20.64 -7.29
C ASP A 116 46.71 -19.59 -6.36
N TYR A 117 46.00 -20.02 -5.31
CA TYR A 117 45.42 -19.13 -4.31
C TYR A 117 46.48 -18.30 -3.59
N LYS A 118 47.60 -18.90 -3.20
CA LYS A 118 48.71 -18.17 -2.58
C LYS A 118 49.38 -17.17 -3.51
N THR A 119 49.40 -17.46 -4.81
CA THR A 119 50.00 -16.59 -5.82
C THR A 119 49.09 -15.40 -6.13
N LEU A 120 47.78 -15.64 -6.25
CA LEU A 120 46.79 -14.61 -6.59
C LEU A 120 46.42 -13.73 -5.39
N TYR A 121 46.34 -14.33 -4.20
CA TYR A 121 45.87 -13.66 -2.97
C TYR A 121 46.83 -13.92 -1.82
N PRO A 122 48.05 -13.36 -1.85
CA PRO A 122 49.08 -13.61 -0.84
C PRO A 122 48.71 -13.03 0.55
N GLU A 123 47.79 -12.07 0.60
CA GLU A 123 47.34 -11.41 1.84
C GLU A 123 46.21 -12.17 2.55
N VAL A 124 45.54 -13.11 1.86
CA VAL A 124 44.41 -13.87 2.40
C VAL A 124 44.91 -15.19 2.99
N GLU A 125 44.47 -15.54 4.20
CA GLU A 125 44.81 -16.82 4.81
C GLU A 125 43.89 -17.92 4.25
N PHE A 126 44.48 -18.92 3.57
CA PHE A 126 43.73 -20.07 3.08
C PHE A 126 43.94 -21.30 3.96
N TYR A 127 42.83 -21.88 4.40
CA TYR A 127 42.81 -23.17 5.07
C TYR A 127 42.53 -24.30 4.06
N PHE A 128 43.45 -25.25 3.99
CA PHE A 128 43.32 -26.43 3.14
C PHE A 128 43.21 -27.67 4.03
N THR A 129 42.18 -28.48 3.79
CA THR A 129 41.97 -29.69 4.60
C THR A 129 42.98 -30.78 4.24
N ASP A 130 43.66 -31.32 5.25
CA ASP A 130 44.53 -32.50 5.13
C ASP A 130 43.76 -33.82 5.34
N LYS A 131 42.44 -33.74 5.59
CA LYS A 131 41.62 -34.93 5.82
C LYS A 131 41.61 -35.80 4.57
N LYS A 132 41.56 -37.12 4.77
CA LYS A 132 41.42 -38.12 3.70
C LYS A 132 40.12 -37.96 2.88
N VAL A 133 39.15 -37.22 3.41
CA VAL A 133 37.94 -36.83 2.68
C VAL A 133 38.34 -35.72 1.69
N SER A 134 38.84 -36.15 0.53
CA SER A 134 39.25 -35.26 -0.55
C SER A 134 38.05 -34.57 -1.19
N GLY A 135 38.22 -33.33 -1.64
CA GLY A 135 37.23 -32.59 -2.42
C GLY A 135 36.37 -31.62 -1.61
N ASN A 136 35.22 -31.25 -2.17
CA ASN A 136 34.34 -30.21 -1.61
C ASN A 136 33.74 -30.57 -0.26
N MET A 137 33.50 -31.86 0.02
CA MET A 137 32.97 -32.28 1.32
C MET A 137 33.93 -31.97 2.49
N GLY A 138 35.24 -32.16 2.29
CA GLY A 138 36.23 -31.83 3.32
C GLY A 138 36.32 -30.31 3.58
N MET A 139 36.05 -29.51 2.55
CA MET A 139 35.98 -28.05 2.65
C MET A 139 34.74 -27.60 3.43
N ILE A 140 33.57 -28.17 3.10
CA ILE A 140 32.30 -27.92 3.81
C ILE A 140 32.40 -28.32 5.28
N GLU A 141 33.01 -29.47 5.58
CA GLU A 141 33.23 -29.90 6.96
C GLU A 141 34.17 -28.94 7.72
N SER A 142 35.24 -28.47 7.07
CA SER A 142 36.17 -27.50 7.68
C SER A 142 35.49 -26.16 7.98
N PHE A 143 34.60 -25.71 7.09
CA PHE A 143 33.77 -24.53 7.30
C PHE A 143 32.80 -24.72 8.48
N ARG A 144 32.11 -25.86 8.55
CA ARG A 144 31.22 -26.22 9.69
C ARG A 144 31.94 -26.27 11.04
N GLU A 145 33.19 -26.71 11.04
CA GLU A 145 34.05 -26.71 12.22
C GLU A 145 34.50 -25.31 12.66
N GLY A 146 34.12 -24.25 11.92
CA GLY A 146 34.47 -22.87 12.23
C GLY A 146 35.94 -22.54 11.97
N LYS A 147 36.58 -23.28 11.06
CA LYS A 147 38.00 -23.05 10.72
C LYS A 147 38.20 -21.95 9.67
N CYS A 148 37.13 -21.57 8.98
CA CYS A 148 37.13 -20.58 7.90
C CYS A 148 35.88 -19.72 8.00
N ASP A 149 35.98 -18.46 7.57
CA ASP A 149 34.86 -17.52 7.50
C ASP A 149 34.11 -17.62 6.16
N ALA A 150 34.79 -18.10 5.11
CA ALA A 150 34.21 -18.32 3.78
C ALA A 150 34.78 -19.58 3.12
N MET A 151 34.14 -20.04 2.04
CA MET A 151 34.61 -21.15 1.20
C MET A 151 34.76 -20.70 -0.26
N ALA A 152 35.87 -21.07 -0.87
CA ALA A 152 36.15 -20.88 -2.28
C ALA A 152 35.91 -22.20 -3.03
N ALA A 153 34.73 -22.34 -3.63
CA ALA A 153 34.29 -23.55 -4.29
C ALA A 153 33.98 -23.32 -5.78
N SER A 154 34.20 -24.34 -6.61
CA SER A 154 33.72 -24.32 -7.99
C SER A 154 32.20 -24.54 -8.02
N ASP A 155 31.51 -23.69 -8.76
CA ASP A 155 30.08 -23.83 -9.05
C ASP A 155 29.78 -25.17 -9.74
N VAL A 156 30.56 -25.52 -10.76
CA VAL A 156 30.48 -26.79 -11.50
C VAL A 156 30.57 -27.97 -10.53
N GLU A 157 31.53 -27.96 -9.62
CA GLU A 157 31.72 -29.10 -8.72
C GLU A 157 30.66 -29.18 -7.62
N ILE A 158 30.19 -28.04 -7.09
CA ILE A 158 29.09 -28.02 -6.12
C ILE A 158 27.80 -28.55 -6.76
N TYR A 159 27.41 -28.01 -7.92
CA TYR A 159 26.14 -28.38 -8.55
C TYR A 159 26.14 -29.82 -9.09
N ASN A 160 27.30 -30.38 -9.41
CA ASN A 160 27.41 -31.79 -9.82
C ASN A 160 27.51 -32.77 -8.63
N CYS A 161 27.62 -32.29 -7.40
CA CYS A 161 27.68 -33.10 -6.19
C CYS A 161 26.36 -33.02 -5.40
N VAL A 162 25.45 -33.98 -5.62
CA VAL A 162 24.14 -34.03 -4.95
C VAL A 162 24.27 -34.04 -3.42
N GLU A 163 25.23 -34.80 -2.89
CA GLU A 163 25.51 -34.85 -1.45
C GLU A 163 25.98 -33.49 -0.91
N CYS A 164 26.84 -32.79 -1.67
CA CYS A 164 27.32 -31.46 -1.31
C CYS A 164 26.16 -30.46 -1.29
N MET A 165 25.28 -30.50 -2.30
CA MET A 165 24.08 -29.68 -2.36
C MET A 165 23.18 -29.94 -1.15
N GLU A 166 22.80 -31.19 -0.88
CA GLU A 166 21.97 -31.54 0.29
C GLU A 166 22.53 -30.98 1.59
N VAL A 167 23.85 -31.12 1.76
CA VAL A 167 24.56 -30.62 2.94
C VAL A 167 24.52 -29.09 3.03
N LEU A 168 24.78 -28.38 1.93
CA LEU A 168 24.73 -26.92 1.88
C LEU A 168 23.30 -26.40 2.10
N CYS A 169 22.29 -27.07 1.54
CA CYS A 169 20.88 -26.72 1.71
C CYS A 169 20.39 -26.84 3.16
N GLN A 170 20.98 -27.75 3.94
CA GLN A 170 20.63 -27.93 5.36
C GLN A 170 21.24 -26.87 6.27
N GLU A 171 22.20 -26.09 5.78
CA GLU A 171 22.89 -25.07 6.58
C GLU A 171 22.24 -23.69 6.39
N PRO A 172 21.45 -23.19 7.35
CA PRO A 172 20.73 -21.92 7.21
C PRO A 172 21.65 -20.68 7.19
N LYS A 173 22.96 -20.87 7.34
CA LYS A 173 23.96 -19.79 7.43
C LYS A 173 24.83 -19.67 6.18
N ILE A 174 24.72 -20.60 5.23
CA ILE A 174 25.55 -20.54 4.03
C ILE A 174 24.81 -19.74 2.98
N VAL A 175 25.50 -18.72 2.50
CA VAL A 175 25.02 -17.83 1.45
C VAL A 175 26.04 -17.89 0.32
N VAL A 176 25.57 -18.19 -0.89
CA VAL A 176 26.45 -18.23 -2.06
C VAL A 176 26.57 -16.82 -2.61
N THR A 177 27.80 -16.37 -2.84
CA THR A 177 28.08 -15.05 -3.40
C THR A 177 28.68 -15.20 -4.79
N ASP A 178 28.27 -14.34 -5.74
CA ASP A 178 28.79 -14.29 -7.12
C ASP A 178 30.23 -13.72 -7.23
N ILE A 179 31.06 -13.89 -6.21
CA ILE A 179 32.45 -13.41 -6.23
C ILE A 179 33.31 -14.45 -6.95
N PHE A 180 33.80 -14.07 -8.13
CA PHE A 180 34.78 -14.86 -8.86
C PHE A 180 36.16 -14.71 -8.21
N ILE A 181 36.69 -15.80 -7.66
CA ILE A 181 38.00 -15.85 -7.03
C ILE A 181 39.08 -16.20 -8.05
N VAL A 182 38.85 -17.21 -8.87
CA VAL A 182 39.80 -17.60 -9.90
C VAL A 182 39.08 -18.27 -11.06
N GLU A 183 39.52 -17.97 -12.27
CA GLU A 183 39.06 -18.62 -13.48
C GLU A 183 40.22 -19.44 -14.06
N PHE A 184 40.00 -20.74 -14.19
CA PHE A 184 40.98 -21.63 -14.81
C PHE A 184 40.55 -21.94 -16.24
N PRO A 185 41.32 -21.51 -17.26
CA PRO A 185 41.05 -21.95 -18.61
C PRO A 185 41.31 -23.45 -18.70
N ILE A 186 40.27 -24.23 -18.99
CA ILE A 186 40.39 -25.66 -19.21
C ILE A 186 40.96 -25.88 -20.61
N ALA A 187 42.22 -26.33 -20.68
CA ALA A 187 42.86 -26.74 -21.92
C ALA A 187 42.95 -28.27 -21.97
N PHE A 188 42.38 -28.88 -23.00
CA PHE A 188 42.58 -30.30 -23.26
C PHE A 188 43.87 -30.50 -24.07
N PRO A 189 44.72 -31.48 -23.72
CA PRO A 189 45.85 -31.82 -24.57
C PRO A 189 45.31 -32.42 -25.88
N VAL A 190 45.48 -31.70 -26.98
CA VAL A 190 45.03 -32.15 -28.31
C VAL A 190 46.25 -32.44 -29.19
N ASN A 191 46.20 -33.56 -29.92
CA ASN A 191 47.18 -33.84 -30.95
C ASN A 191 47.18 -32.70 -31.98
N LYS A 192 48.35 -32.19 -32.38
CA LYS A 192 48.48 -31.09 -33.36
C LYS A 192 47.67 -31.33 -34.64
N ASP A 193 47.58 -32.58 -35.08
CA ASP A 193 46.83 -32.95 -36.29
C ASP A 193 45.30 -32.86 -36.10
N LEU A 194 44.82 -32.94 -34.86
CA LEU A 194 43.40 -32.86 -34.49
C LEU A 194 43.00 -31.47 -33.99
N ALA A 195 43.96 -30.64 -33.56
CA ALA A 195 43.69 -29.33 -32.95
C ALA A 195 42.83 -28.44 -33.84
N ALA A 196 43.19 -28.31 -35.12
CA ALA A 196 42.41 -27.52 -36.08
C ALA A 196 40.98 -28.06 -36.27
N GLY A 197 40.81 -29.39 -36.28
CA GLY A 197 39.50 -30.02 -36.39
C GLY A 197 38.63 -29.79 -35.17
N ILE A 198 39.18 -29.97 -33.96
CA ILE A 198 38.44 -29.75 -32.71
C ILE A 198 38.05 -28.28 -32.57
N SER A 199 38.97 -27.34 -32.82
CA SER A 199 38.67 -25.91 -32.78
C SER A 199 37.59 -25.52 -33.81
N HIS A 200 37.61 -26.09 -35.01
CA HIS A 200 36.55 -25.87 -36.00
C HIS A 200 35.17 -26.31 -35.48
N TRP A 201 35.08 -27.49 -34.85
CA TRP A 201 33.83 -28.00 -34.31
C TRP A 201 33.36 -27.25 -33.07
N MET A 202 34.27 -26.80 -32.20
CA MET A 202 33.93 -25.93 -31.07
C MET A 202 33.33 -24.61 -31.57
N LEU A 203 33.98 -23.95 -32.55
CA LEU A 203 33.47 -22.71 -33.14
C LEU A 203 32.12 -22.92 -33.83
N LYS A 204 31.96 -24.05 -34.55
CA LYS A 204 30.68 -24.40 -35.18
C LYS A 204 29.58 -24.63 -34.15
N GLY A 205 29.88 -25.24 -32.99
CA GLY A 205 28.95 -25.39 -31.87
C GLY A 205 28.49 -24.04 -31.33
N ILE A 206 29.41 -23.10 -31.10
CA ILE A 206 29.11 -21.72 -30.68
C ILE A 206 28.16 -21.04 -31.69
N ASN A 207 28.45 -21.16 -32.99
CA ASN A 207 27.60 -20.60 -34.06
C ASN A 207 26.22 -21.27 -34.16
N MET A 208 26.07 -22.48 -33.63
CA MET A 208 24.79 -23.20 -33.53
C MET A 208 24.07 -22.92 -32.20
N HIS A 209 24.60 -22.01 -31.37
CA HIS A 209 24.14 -21.75 -30.01
C HIS A 209 24.18 -23.00 -29.10
N ILE A 210 25.07 -23.95 -29.39
CA ILE A 210 25.35 -25.09 -28.53
C ILE A 210 26.54 -24.71 -27.66
N SER A 211 26.26 -24.16 -26.48
CA SER A 211 27.30 -23.85 -25.51
C SER A 211 27.57 -25.07 -24.61
N PHE A 212 28.83 -25.24 -24.21
CA PHE A 212 29.20 -26.24 -23.20
C PHE A 212 28.38 -26.04 -21.92
N PHE A 213 28.20 -24.78 -21.50
CA PHE A 213 27.42 -24.43 -20.31
C PHE A 213 25.97 -24.86 -20.39
N GLN A 214 25.31 -24.73 -21.55
CA GLN A 214 23.93 -25.18 -21.70
C GLN A 214 23.83 -26.71 -21.63
N HIS A 215 24.80 -27.42 -22.21
CA HIS A 215 24.83 -28.88 -22.11
C HIS A 215 25.09 -29.31 -20.67
N GLU A 216 26.05 -28.69 -20.00
CA GLU A 216 26.35 -28.93 -18.60
C GLU A 216 25.11 -28.67 -17.73
N GLU A 217 24.44 -27.54 -17.90
CA GLU A 217 23.22 -27.19 -17.15
C GLU A 217 22.10 -28.22 -17.36
N SER A 218 21.95 -28.74 -18.58
CA SER A 218 20.98 -29.82 -18.87
C SER A 218 21.37 -31.18 -18.31
N ALA A 219 22.67 -31.41 -18.09
CA ALA A 219 23.21 -32.64 -17.54
C ALA A 219 23.32 -32.62 -16.01
N ARG A 220 23.14 -31.45 -15.38
CA ARG A 220 23.13 -31.31 -13.92
C ARG A 220 22.00 -32.14 -13.31
N PRO A 221 22.24 -32.76 -12.15
CA PRO A 221 21.17 -33.43 -11.42
C PRO A 221 20.07 -32.42 -11.05
N GLU A 222 18.85 -32.93 -10.85
CA GLU A 222 17.74 -32.09 -10.39
C GLU A 222 18.13 -31.39 -9.08
N LYS A 223 17.98 -30.06 -9.05
CA LYS A 223 18.42 -29.24 -7.93
C LYS A 223 17.64 -29.63 -6.67
N VAL A 224 18.36 -30.13 -5.66
CA VAL A 224 17.76 -30.50 -4.36
C VAL A 224 17.21 -29.26 -3.63
N CYS A 225 17.90 -28.13 -3.77
CA CYS A 225 17.39 -26.83 -3.33
C CYS A 225 17.90 -25.70 -4.22
N HIS A 226 17.27 -24.54 -4.09
CA HIS A 226 17.77 -23.29 -4.61
C HIS A 226 18.83 -22.76 -3.65
N LEU A 227 20.10 -22.89 -4.02
CA LEU A 227 21.15 -22.05 -3.43
C LEU A 227 20.96 -20.67 -4.03
N ASP A 228 20.31 -19.79 -3.27
CA ASP A 228 20.06 -18.43 -3.71
C ASP A 228 21.39 -17.66 -3.77
N HIS A 229 21.80 -17.25 -4.97
CA HIS A 229 23.01 -16.44 -5.25
C HIS A 229 22.90 -14.99 -4.76
N SER A 230 21.73 -14.63 -4.29
CA SER A 230 21.48 -13.33 -3.73
C SER A 230 21.17 -13.52 -2.27
N VAL A 231 21.81 -12.69 -1.47
CA VAL A 231 21.23 -12.18 -0.23
C VAL A 231 20.01 -11.32 -0.62
N GLN A 232 19.03 -11.95 -1.26
CA GLN A 232 17.75 -11.35 -1.57
C GLN A 232 17.03 -11.27 -0.23
N ASP A 233 17.03 -10.06 0.31
CA ASP A 233 15.83 -9.49 0.90
C ASP A 233 15.25 -10.28 2.07
N SER A 234 16.06 -11.02 2.83
CA SER A 234 15.63 -11.61 4.10
C SER A 234 15.26 -10.53 5.13
N GLU A 235 15.66 -9.27 4.90
CA GLU A 235 15.23 -8.11 5.69
C GLU A 235 13.89 -7.50 5.25
N LEU A 236 13.33 -7.95 4.13
CA LEU A 236 12.02 -7.50 3.65
C LEU A 236 11.02 -8.63 3.79
N GLU A 237 10.75 -8.98 5.06
CA GLU A 237 9.71 -9.94 5.39
C GLU A 237 8.39 -9.50 4.71
N PRO A 238 7.77 -10.37 3.89
CA PRO A 238 6.56 -10.01 3.17
C PRO A 238 5.51 -9.57 4.19
N LEU A 239 4.82 -8.48 3.89
CA LEU A 239 3.91 -7.84 4.84
C LEU A 239 2.87 -8.85 5.33
N THR A 240 3.06 -9.37 6.54
CA THR A 240 2.16 -10.36 7.10
C THR A 240 0.84 -9.69 7.52
N PRO A 241 -0.28 -10.42 7.53
CA PRO A 241 -1.56 -9.90 8.02
C PRO A 241 -1.46 -9.36 9.46
N GLU A 242 -0.50 -9.85 10.25
CA GLU A 242 -0.24 -9.41 11.62
C GLU A 242 0.17 -7.93 11.67
N HIS A 243 1.00 -7.48 10.73
CA HIS A 243 1.41 -6.08 10.63
C HIS A 243 0.29 -5.16 10.11
N MET A 244 -0.75 -5.72 9.48
CA MET A 244 -1.91 -4.96 9.01
C MET A 244 -3.03 -4.82 10.05
N ILE A 245 -2.87 -5.30 11.29
CA ILE A 245 -3.93 -5.25 12.30
C ILE A 245 -4.26 -3.82 12.75
N PHE A 246 -3.28 -2.93 12.78
CA PHE A 246 -3.42 -1.58 13.32
C PHE A 246 -4.48 -0.73 12.59
N PRO A 247 -4.51 -0.63 11.23
CA PRO A 247 -5.59 0.05 10.52
C PRO A 247 -7.00 -0.45 10.90
N PHE A 248 -7.17 -1.76 11.09
CA PHE A 248 -8.46 -2.33 11.47
C PHE A 248 -8.87 -1.96 12.91
N VAL A 249 -7.90 -1.93 13.84
CA VAL A 249 -8.14 -1.45 15.21
C VAL A 249 -8.60 0.01 15.19
N VAL A 250 -7.94 0.88 14.41
CA VAL A 250 -8.33 2.28 14.24
C VAL A 250 -9.75 2.41 13.71
N LEU A 251 -10.11 1.60 12.70
CA LEU A 251 -11.46 1.57 12.16
C LEU A 251 -12.49 1.15 13.21
N ILE A 252 -12.24 0.06 13.94
CA ILE A 252 -13.14 -0.43 14.99
C ILE A 252 -13.32 0.63 16.09
N CYS A 253 -12.24 1.26 16.55
CA CYS A 253 -12.31 2.34 17.53
C CYS A 253 -13.15 3.53 17.03
N SER A 254 -13.01 3.91 15.76
CA SER A 254 -13.81 4.99 15.16
C SER A 254 -15.31 4.65 15.06
N LEU A 255 -15.63 3.39 14.76
CA LEU A 255 -17.01 2.88 14.71
C LEU A 255 -17.63 2.86 16.10
N LEU A 256 -16.91 2.37 17.10
CA LEU A 256 -17.37 2.38 18.49
C LEU A 256 -17.60 3.82 18.98
N LEU A 257 -16.67 4.73 18.70
CA LEU A 257 -16.82 6.14 19.06
C LEU A 257 -18.04 6.77 18.36
N SER A 258 -18.26 6.46 17.09
CA SER A 258 -19.44 6.88 16.34
C SER A 258 -20.75 6.39 16.98
N ILE A 259 -20.81 5.12 17.39
CA ILE A 259 -21.98 4.55 18.07
C ILE A 259 -22.22 5.26 19.42
N ILE A 260 -21.18 5.46 20.22
CA ILE A 260 -21.29 6.16 21.51
C ILE A 260 -21.83 7.57 21.29
N ILE A 261 -21.28 8.32 20.32
CA ILE A 261 -21.77 9.67 19.98
C ILE A 261 -23.23 9.64 19.54
N HIS A 262 -23.63 8.65 18.75
CA HIS A 262 -25.01 8.49 18.31
C HIS A 262 -25.96 8.25 19.49
N LEU A 263 -25.60 7.34 20.40
CA LEU A 263 -26.38 7.04 21.60
C LEU A 263 -26.46 8.24 22.55
N CYS A 264 -25.35 8.94 22.80
CA CYS A 264 -25.34 10.15 23.63
C CYS A 264 -26.23 11.26 23.05
N ASN A 265 -26.23 11.45 21.72
CA ASN A 265 -27.11 12.42 21.08
C ASN A 265 -28.58 12.01 21.17
N GLY A 266 -28.88 10.72 21.00
CA GLY A 266 -30.26 10.20 21.16
C GLY A 266 -30.81 10.41 22.57
N LEU A 267 -30.01 10.10 23.59
CA LEU A 267 -30.39 10.31 25.00
C LEU A 267 -30.69 11.79 25.30
N LYS A 268 -29.87 12.71 24.77
CA LYS A 268 -30.08 14.16 24.97
C LYS A 268 -31.36 14.67 24.33
N VAL A 269 -31.71 14.16 23.14
CA VAL A 269 -32.97 14.53 22.46
C VAL A 269 -34.18 14.06 23.27
N SER A 270 -34.16 12.85 23.81
CA SER A 270 -35.25 12.34 24.64
C SER A 270 -35.47 13.13 25.92
N THR A 271 -34.41 13.61 26.58
CA THR A 271 -34.54 14.44 27.79
C THR A 271 -35.20 15.78 27.50
N ASN A 272 -34.83 16.43 26.38
CA ASN A 272 -35.42 17.72 26.02
C ASN A 272 -36.91 17.59 25.68
N GLN A 273 -37.30 16.52 24.98
CA GLN A 273 -38.69 16.31 24.58
C GLN A 273 -39.60 16.06 25.81
N SER A 274 -39.12 15.35 26.83
CA SER A 274 -39.85 15.17 28.09
C SER A 274 -40.09 16.50 28.83
N SER A 275 -39.15 17.45 28.75
CA SER A 275 -39.30 18.75 29.41
C SER A 275 -40.29 19.68 28.69
N GLU A 276 -40.35 19.61 27.35
CA GLU A 276 -41.33 20.39 26.59
C GLU A 276 -42.75 19.87 26.79
N ASP A 277 -42.95 18.55 26.91
CA ASP A 277 -44.26 17.96 27.15
C ASP A 277 -44.82 18.39 28.52
N GLU A 278 -44.01 18.40 29.59
CA GLU A 278 -44.42 18.92 30.91
C GLU A 278 -44.74 20.42 30.87
N VAL A 279 -43.93 21.23 30.18
CA VAL A 279 -44.18 22.67 30.05
C VAL A 279 -45.44 22.95 29.22
N SER A 280 -45.70 22.16 28.18
CA SER A 280 -46.92 22.28 27.37
C SER A 280 -48.18 21.90 28.17
N LEU A 281 -48.08 20.85 29.01
CA LEU A 281 -49.16 20.40 29.87
C LEU A 281 -49.48 21.45 30.95
N HIS A 282 -48.46 22.03 31.59
CA HIS A 282 -48.66 23.12 32.55
C HIS A 282 -49.26 24.37 31.90
N ARG A 283 -48.84 24.71 30.69
CA ARG A 283 -49.37 25.87 29.95
C ARG A 283 -50.85 25.68 29.57
N HIS A 284 -51.30 24.44 29.34
CA HIS A 284 -52.71 24.13 29.10
C HIS A 284 -53.57 24.22 30.38
N ILE A 285 -53.05 23.81 31.54
CA ILE A 285 -53.77 23.91 32.82
C ILE A 285 -53.96 25.37 33.23
N THR A 286 -52.92 26.21 33.14
CA THR A 286 -53.03 27.65 33.49
C THR A 286 -53.98 28.45 32.60
N LYS A 287 -54.30 27.97 31.39
CA LYS A 287 -55.28 28.64 30.51
C LYS A 287 -56.74 28.34 30.86
N HIS A 288 -57.01 27.32 31.67
CA HIS A 288 -58.37 26.96 32.06
C HIS A 288 -58.85 27.66 33.34
N GLU A 289 -57.96 28.21 34.17
CA GLU A 289 -58.32 28.88 35.43
C GLU A 289 -58.65 30.38 35.30
N THR A 290 -58.47 31.00 34.13
CA THR A 290 -58.78 32.44 33.94
C THR A 290 -60.05 32.69 33.12
N LYS A 291 -61.03 31.78 33.16
CA LYS A 291 -62.26 31.88 32.35
C LYS A 291 -63.58 31.88 33.13
N ASP A 292 -63.53 32.19 34.42
CA ASP A 292 -64.72 32.55 35.20
C ASP A 292 -64.51 33.91 35.85
N GLU A 293 -64.80 34.99 35.10
CA GLU A 293 -65.53 36.15 35.61
C GLU A 293 -65.78 37.16 34.47
N THR A 294 -66.95 37.81 34.55
CA THR A 294 -67.44 38.96 33.78
C THR A 294 -68.13 38.73 32.41
N LYS A 295 -69.43 38.51 32.58
CA LYS A 295 -70.61 38.91 31.82
C LYS A 295 -70.60 40.32 31.18
N ASP A 296 -71.46 40.44 30.17
CA ASP A 296 -72.13 41.62 29.55
C ASP A 296 -71.20 42.53 28.70
N ASP A 297 -71.48 42.98 27.48
CA ASP A 297 -72.72 43.08 26.71
C ASP A 297 -72.40 43.50 25.24
N ILE A 298 -73.36 43.28 24.31
CA ILE A 298 -73.68 44.11 23.11
C ILE A 298 -72.89 43.95 21.77
N THR A 299 -73.55 43.25 20.82
CA THR A 299 -73.82 43.52 19.36
C THR A 299 -72.68 43.87 18.37
N CYS A 300 -72.67 43.54 17.06
CA CYS A 300 -73.72 43.27 16.06
C CYS A 300 -73.10 42.74 14.73
N CYS A 301 -73.88 41.95 13.97
CA CYS A 301 -73.83 41.70 12.49
C CYS A 301 -72.60 40.98 11.88
N SER A 302 -72.68 40.06 10.91
CA SER A 302 -73.73 39.79 9.91
C SER A 302 -73.51 38.43 9.22
N SER A 303 -74.63 37.81 8.87
CA SER A 303 -74.90 37.06 7.62
C SER A 303 -74.20 35.71 7.32
N THR A 304 -74.88 34.63 7.73
CA THR A 304 -75.54 33.61 6.86
C THR A 304 -74.92 33.30 5.49
N VAL A 305 -74.60 32.02 5.21
CA VAL A 305 -75.26 31.17 4.18
C VAL A 305 -74.97 29.69 4.42
N ILE A 306 -76.05 28.91 4.41
CA ILE A 306 -76.20 27.46 4.53
C ILE A 306 -75.93 26.78 3.17
N ARG A 307 -75.24 25.63 3.13
CA ARG A 307 -75.76 24.41 2.44
C ARG A 307 -74.96 23.12 2.67
N HIS A 308 -75.76 22.08 2.93
CA HIS A 308 -75.45 20.65 3.02
C HIS A 308 -74.87 20.03 1.73
N GLY A 309 -74.16 18.90 1.90
CA GLY A 309 -74.56 17.65 1.23
C GLY A 309 -73.59 17.01 0.25
N SER A 310 -72.81 16.04 0.75
CA SER A 310 -72.52 14.70 0.19
C SER A 310 -72.61 14.43 -1.33
N THR A 311 -71.56 13.85 -1.92
CA THR A 311 -71.39 12.40 -2.27
C THR A 311 -70.38 12.22 -3.42
N GLN A 312 -69.64 11.10 -3.35
CA GLN A 312 -68.65 10.53 -4.28
C GLN A 312 -69.00 10.59 -5.79
N GLN A 313 -67.99 10.74 -6.66
CA GLN A 313 -67.66 9.73 -7.69
C GLN A 313 -66.31 10.00 -8.39
N ASN A 314 -65.72 8.89 -8.84
CA ASN A 314 -64.41 8.71 -9.49
C ASN A 314 -64.31 9.23 -10.95
N VAL A 315 -63.05 9.25 -11.41
CA VAL A 315 -62.54 9.14 -12.81
C VAL A 315 -62.44 10.43 -13.63
N SER A 316 -61.22 10.87 -13.93
CA SER A 316 -60.62 10.77 -15.28
C SER A 316 -59.37 11.65 -15.44
N ASN A 317 -58.38 11.06 -16.10
CA ASN A 317 -57.23 11.63 -16.80
C ASN A 317 -57.36 13.10 -17.23
N LYS A 318 -56.30 13.89 -16.97
CA LYS A 318 -55.88 14.91 -17.92
C LYS A 318 -54.36 15.09 -17.91
N GLN A 319 -53.77 14.70 -19.05
CA GLN A 319 -52.41 15.05 -19.47
C GLN A 319 -52.19 16.55 -19.37
N VAL A 320 -51.07 16.95 -18.76
CA VAL A 320 -50.40 18.21 -19.05
C VAL A 320 -49.01 17.86 -19.58
N LYS A 321 -48.86 18.10 -20.87
CA LYS A 321 -47.62 18.13 -21.63
C LYS A 321 -46.88 19.46 -21.38
N ASP A 322 -45.58 19.41 -21.61
CA ASP A 322 -44.66 20.52 -21.89
C ASP A 322 -44.16 21.36 -20.70
N SER A 323 -42.95 21.02 -20.23
CA SER A 323 -41.79 21.93 -20.26
C SER A 323 -40.55 21.18 -19.76
N GLY A 324 -39.76 20.64 -20.67
CA GLY A 324 -38.54 19.92 -20.38
C GLY A 324 -37.55 20.11 -21.52
N ASP A 325 -36.84 21.24 -21.52
CA ASP A 325 -35.67 21.45 -22.40
C ASP A 325 -34.79 22.58 -21.87
N THR A 326 -34.00 22.31 -20.82
CA THR A 326 -32.79 23.13 -20.52
C THR A 326 -31.78 22.47 -19.57
N ALA A 327 -32.11 21.36 -18.90
CA ALA A 327 -31.23 20.74 -17.91
C ALA A 327 -30.29 19.63 -18.45
N VAL A 328 -30.56 19.04 -19.61
CA VAL A 328 -29.80 17.89 -20.15
C VAL A 328 -28.53 18.29 -20.91
N LYS A 329 -28.41 19.56 -21.35
CA LYS A 329 -27.20 20.01 -22.08
C LYS A 329 -25.98 20.30 -21.19
N LYS A 330 -26.12 20.41 -19.87
CA LYS A 330 -24.99 20.71 -18.96
C LYS A 330 -24.27 19.48 -18.40
N SER A 331 -24.91 18.31 -18.36
CA SER A 331 -24.26 17.07 -17.89
C SER A 331 -23.43 16.36 -18.96
N VAL A 332 -23.74 16.58 -20.25
CA VAL A 332 -22.99 15.99 -21.37
C VAL A 332 -21.66 16.70 -21.62
N ILE A 333 -21.54 17.99 -21.27
CA ILE A 333 -20.30 18.76 -21.48
C ILE A 333 -19.23 18.43 -20.43
N ARG A 334 -19.59 18.11 -19.18
CA ARG A 334 -18.60 17.77 -18.13
C ARG A 334 -17.96 16.38 -18.27
N ASN A 335 -18.63 15.43 -18.92
CA ASN A 335 -18.05 14.10 -19.18
C ASN A 335 -17.05 14.09 -20.36
N GLY A 336 -17.03 15.14 -21.18
CA GLY A 336 -16.05 15.30 -22.26
C GLY A 336 -14.65 15.61 -21.74
N ASP A 337 -14.55 16.50 -20.75
CA ASP A 337 -13.26 16.98 -20.23
C ASP A 337 -12.51 15.91 -19.43
N ALA A 338 -13.22 15.11 -18.61
CA ALA A 338 -12.61 14.01 -17.85
C ALA A 338 -12.08 12.87 -18.76
N ARG A 339 -12.71 12.64 -19.93
CA ARG A 339 -12.21 11.69 -20.93
C ARG A 339 -10.97 12.22 -21.64
N LEU A 340 -10.88 13.53 -21.85
CA LEU A 340 -9.72 14.15 -22.50
C LEU A 340 -8.48 14.10 -21.60
N GLU A 341 -8.64 14.35 -20.29
CA GLU A 341 -7.56 14.22 -19.30
C GLU A 341 -7.07 12.77 -19.18
N LEU A 342 -7.99 11.78 -19.20
CA LEU A 342 -7.61 10.36 -19.16
C LEU A 342 -6.84 9.93 -20.43
N ILE A 343 -7.24 10.42 -21.61
CA ILE A 343 -6.54 10.14 -22.87
C ILE A 343 -5.15 10.82 -22.89
N GLU A 344 -5.01 12.03 -22.34
CA GLU A 344 -3.70 12.66 -22.18
C GLU A 344 -2.80 11.93 -21.19
N ALA A 345 -3.35 11.44 -20.07
CA ALA A 345 -2.60 10.63 -19.10
C ALA A 345 -2.09 9.31 -19.72
N ILE A 346 -2.94 8.63 -20.50
CA ILE A 346 -2.56 7.40 -21.22
C ILE A 346 -1.49 7.70 -22.29
N LYS A 347 -1.60 8.82 -23.03
CA LYS A 347 -0.57 9.22 -24.00
C LYS A 347 0.77 9.53 -23.32
N ARG A 348 0.76 10.19 -22.16
CA ARG A 348 1.98 10.41 -21.36
C ARG A 348 2.59 9.08 -20.90
N SER A 349 1.78 8.14 -20.42
CA SER A 349 2.23 6.79 -20.05
C SER A 349 2.89 6.04 -21.21
N HIS A 350 2.28 6.07 -22.40
CA HIS A 350 2.85 5.44 -23.60
C HIS A 350 4.15 6.13 -24.07
N SER A 351 4.25 7.45 -23.93
CA SER A 351 5.49 8.18 -24.22
C SER A 351 6.62 7.79 -23.27
N TYR A 352 6.32 7.55 -21.99
CA TYR A 352 7.32 7.07 -21.02
C TYR A 352 7.81 5.65 -21.35
N GLN A 353 6.90 4.74 -21.75
CA GLN A 353 7.30 3.38 -22.14
C GLN A 353 8.15 3.36 -23.41
N ASN A 354 7.85 4.18 -24.41
CA ASN A 354 8.66 4.27 -25.63
C ASN A 354 10.06 4.85 -25.36
N ASN A 355 10.17 5.82 -24.44
CA ASN A 355 11.46 6.36 -24.03
C ASN A 355 12.30 5.34 -23.24
N LEU A 356 11.65 4.51 -22.41
CA LEU A 356 12.32 3.43 -21.68
C LEU A 356 12.85 2.34 -22.64
N LEU A 357 12.05 1.99 -23.66
CA LEU A 357 12.44 1.03 -24.68
C LEU A 357 13.62 1.54 -25.54
N GLN A 358 13.62 2.83 -25.89
CA GLN A 358 14.76 3.46 -26.59
C GLN A 358 16.02 3.52 -25.72
N MET A 359 15.91 3.73 -24.40
CA MET A 359 17.09 3.69 -23.53
C MET A 359 17.66 2.26 -23.44
N LEU A 360 16.81 1.23 -23.37
CA LEU A 360 17.27 -0.16 -23.37
C LEU A 360 17.91 -0.58 -24.69
N GLU A 361 17.42 -0.09 -25.84
CA GLU A 361 18.07 -0.32 -27.14
C GLU A 361 19.43 0.38 -27.26
N LEU A 362 19.57 1.60 -26.70
CA LEU A 362 20.84 2.32 -26.69
C LEU A 362 21.87 1.64 -25.77
N GLU A 363 21.46 1.11 -24.62
CA GLU A 363 22.34 0.40 -23.70
C GLU A 363 22.88 -0.92 -24.30
N ASN A 364 22.05 -1.59 -25.12
CA ASN A 364 22.47 -2.76 -25.89
C ASN A 364 23.43 -2.42 -27.04
N GLN A 365 23.34 -1.23 -27.64
CA GLN A 365 24.29 -0.81 -28.68
C GLN A 365 25.65 -0.42 -28.12
N VAL A 366 25.69 0.21 -26.94
CA VAL A 366 26.95 0.61 -26.28
C VAL A 366 27.74 -0.61 -25.79
N SER A 367 27.07 -1.70 -25.40
CA SER A 367 27.74 -2.95 -25.02
C SER A 367 28.42 -3.67 -26.19
N VAL A 368 27.93 -3.47 -27.42
CA VAL A 368 28.49 -4.13 -28.63
C VAL A 368 29.71 -3.38 -29.18
N GLU A 369 29.86 -2.08 -28.91
CA GLU A 369 31.03 -1.30 -29.36
C GLU A 369 32.26 -1.42 -28.43
N ASN A 370 32.10 -1.90 -27.20
CA ASN A 370 33.22 -2.05 -26.24
C ASN A 370 33.92 -3.41 -26.28
N GLU A 371 33.48 -4.35 -27.13
CA GLU A 371 34.14 -5.65 -27.35
C GLU A 371 34.84 -5.74 -28.73
N GLY A 372 35.08 -4.62 -29.40
CA GLY A 372 35.79 -4.53 -30.68
C GLY A 372 37.29 -4.29 -30.56
#